data_AF-A0A1Y2JRG0-F1
#
_entry.id   AF-A0A1Y2JRG0-F1
#
_cell.length_a   1.000
_cell.length_b   1.000
_cell.length_c   1.000
_cell.angle_alpha   90.00
_cell.angle_beta   90.00
_cell.angle_gamma   90.00
#
_symmetry.space_group_name_H-M   'P 1'
#
loop_
_entity.id
_entity.type
_entity.pdbx_description
1 polymer ?
#
loop_
_entity_poly.entity_id
_entity_poly.type
_entity_poly.pdbx_seq_one_letter_code
_entity_poly.pdbx_strand_id
1 'polypeptide(L)' 'MIIDSGKADEMQMTLEEAFARLPKAYRTEQVREDIARVVVSDPDNHRHTAMQFVLEVIFTIDRAMDRLAGLKSR' A
#
# COMPACT_ATOMS: atom_id res chain seq x y z
N MET A 1 23.42 -0.40 -3.09
CA MET A 1 23.03 -0.05 -1.72
C MET A 1 22.96 -1.35 -0.94
N ILE A 2 23.81 -1.54 0.06
CA ILE A 2 23.75 -2.73 0.94
C ILE A 2 22.78 -2.35 2.05
N ILE A 3 21.66 -3.05 2.16
CA ILE A 3 20.70 -2.87 3.25
C ILE A 3 21.21 -3.73 4.41
N ASP A 4 21.42 -3.10 5.57
CA ASP A 4 21.72 -3.82 6.83
C ASP A 4 20.55 -4.76 7.16
N SER A 5 20.81 -5.95 7.69
CA SER A 5 19.77 -6.93 8.04
C SER A 5 18.69 -6.34 8.95
N GLY A 6 19.06 -5.45 9.88
CA GLY A 6 18.07 -4.78 10.73
C GLY A 6 17.12 -3.87 9.93
N LYS A 7 17.64 -3.20 8.90
CA LYS A 7 16.84 -2.34 8.03
C LYS A 7 15.93 -3.15 7.10
N ALA A 8 16.42 -4.30 6.63
CA ALA A 8 15.61 -5.24 5.85
C ALA A 8 14.41 -5.78 6.67
N ASP A 9 14.63 -6.11 7.94
CA ASP A 9 13.57 -6.56 8.84
C ASP A 9 12.53 -5.46 9.11
N GLU A 10 12.96 -4.21 9.33
CA GLU A 10 12.07 -3.06 9.47
C GLU A 10 11.21 -2.80 8.23
N MET A 11 11.81 -2.94 7.04
CA MET A 11 11.13 -2.78 5.76
C MET A 11 10.12 -3.90 5.54
N GLN A 12 10.47 -5.15 5.87
CA GLN A 12 9.54 -6.28 5.81
C GLN A 12 8.34 -6.07 6.74
N MET A 13 8.58 -5.63 7.98
CA MET A 13 7.50 -5.32 8.93
C MET A 13 6.60 -4.20 8.39
N THR A 14 7.19 -3.16 7.79
CA THR A 14 6.44 -2.05 7.19
C THR A 14 5.52 -2.53 6.05
N LEU A 15 6.03 -3.41 5.18
CA LEU A 15 5.25 -4.02 4.11
C LEU A 15 4.04 -4.77 4.67
N GLU A 16 4.25 -5.65 5.65
CA GLU A 16 3.17 -6.46 6.24
C GLU A 16 2.11 -5.59 6.92
N GLU A 17 2.52 -4.56 7.65
CA GLU A 17 1.60 -3.62 8.28
C GLU A 17 0.78 -2.83 7.26
N ALA A 18 1.42 -2.32 6.20
CA ALA A 18 0.74 -1.57 5.14
C ALA A 18 -0.26 -2.47 4.40
N PHE A 19 0.15 -3.70 4.07
CA PHE A 19 -0.71 -4.68 3.41
C PHE A 19 -1.91 -5.08 4.28
N ALA A 20 -1.70 -5.23 5.59
CA ALA A 20 -2.75 -5.53 6.56
C ALA A 20 -3.74 -4.37 6.77
N ARG A 21 -3.38 -3.13 6.42
CA ARG A 21 -4.29 -1.97 6.51
C ARG A 21 -5.27 -1.89 5.33
N LEU A 22 -4.99 -2.56 4.23
CA LEU A 22 -5.90 -2.58 3.08
C LEU A 22 -7.16 -3.40 3.35
N PRO A 23 -8.31 -3.06 2.72
CA PRO A 23 -9.49 -3.92 2.76
C PRO A 23 -9.19 -5.29 2.17
N LYS A 24 -9.81 -6.36 2.72
CA LYS A 24 -9.52 -7.75 2.32
C LYS A 24 -9.60 -8.00 0.80
N ALA A 25 -10.56 -7.37 0.11
CA ALA A 25 -10.74 -7.51 -1.33
C ALA A 25 -9.53 -7.03 -2.16
N TYR A 26 -8.67 -6.18 -1.59
CA TYR A 26 -7.51 -5.58 -2.26
C TYR A 26 -6.18 -6.14 -1.75
N ARG A 27 -6.21 -7.13 -0.86
CA ARG A 27 -5.00 -7.84 -0.39
C ARG A 27 -4.59 -8.91 -1.39
N THR A 28 -4.20 -8.50 -2.58
CA THR A 28 -3.73 -9.39 -3.66
C THR A 28 -2.20 -9.47 -3.66
N GLU A 29 -1.65 -10.53 -4.26
CA GLU A 29 -0.20 -10.69 -4.48
C GLU A 29 0.40 -9.44 -5.16
N GLN A 30 -0.26 -8.97 -6.22
CA GLN A 30 0.15 -7.78 -6.98
C GLN A 30 0.25 -6.53 -6.09
N VAL A 31 -0.75 -6.30 -5.23
CA VAL A 31 -0.74 -5.13 -4.34
C VAL A 31 0.34 -5.26 -3.27
N ARG A 32 0.63 -6.48 -2.81
CA ARG A 32 1.75 -6.75 -1.89
C ARG A 32 3.10 -6.43 -2.56
N GLU A 33 3.29 -6.83 -3.81
CA GLU A 33 4.48 -6.50 -4.60
C GLU A 33 4.61 -4.99 -4.85
N ASP A 34 3.51 -4.29 -5.08
CA ASP A 34 3.51 -2.84 -5.27
C ASP A 34 3.94 -2.12 -3.98
N ILE A 35 3.42 -2.53 -2.83
CA ILE A 35 3.89 -2.04 -1.53
C ILE A 35 5.38 -2.36 -1.33
N ALA A 36 5.83 -3.56 -1.68
CA ALA A 36 7.23 -3.94 -1.60
C ALA A 36 8.12 -3.02 -2.43
N ARG A 37 7.74 -2.75 -3.70
CA ARG A 37 8.43 -1.82 -4.60
C ARG A 37 8.55 -0.43 -3.99
N VAL A 38 7.47 0.06 -3.38
CA VAL A 38 7.42 1.38 -2.75
C VAL A 38 8.26 1.45 -1.46
N VAL A 39 8.27 0.37 -0.68
CA VAL A 39 9.11 0.26 0.53
C VAL A 39 10.60 0.28 0.16
N VAL A 40 11.01 -0.44 -0.89
CA VAL A 40 12.43 -0.52 -1.29
C VAL A 40 12.91 0.69 -2.07
N SER A 41 12.02 1.49 -2.67
CA SER A 41 12.41 2.67 -3.45
C SER A 41 12.88 3.83 -2.58
N ASP A 42 12.40 3.91 -1.33
CA ASP A 42 12.85 4.88 -0.34
C ASP A 42 13.08 4.19 1.02
N PRO A 43 14.22 3.52 1.22
CA PRO A 43 14.54 2.85 2.48
C PRO A 43 14.60 3.80 3.67
N ASP A 44 14.91 5.08 3.48
CA ASP A 44 15.01 6.01 4.62
C ASP A 44 13.61 6.45 5.10
N ASN A 45 12.63 6.52 4.19
CA ASN A 45 11.25 6.91 4.50
C ASN A 45 10.20 5.80 4.27
N HIS A 46 10.61 4.52 4.22
CA HIS A 46 9.74 3.40 3.83
C HIS A 46 8.37 3.36 4.54
N ARG A 47 8.30 3.77 5.82
CA ARG A 47 7.05 3.83 6.59
C ARG A 47 6.08 4.87 6.03
N HIS A 48 6.60 6.05 5.70
CA HIS A 48 5.80 7.13 5.12
C HIS A 48 5.31 6.73 3.73
N THR A 49 6.21 6.24 2.88
CA THR A 49 5.89 5.88 1.49
C THR A 49 4.89 4.74 1.40
N ALA A 50 5.03 3.70 2.24
CA ALA A 50 4.07 2.62 2.32
C ALA A 50 2.68 3.08 2.80
N MET A 51 2.62 3.99 3.76
CA MET A 51 1.35 4.55 4.23
C MET A 51 0.68 5.44 3.18
N GLN A 52 1.47 6.24 2.46
CA GLN A 52 0.96 7.04 1.34
C GLN A 52 0.32 6.14 0.28
N PHE A 53 0.98 5.04 -0.09
CA PHE A 53 0.41 4.06 -1.02
C PHE A 53 -0.93 3.50 -0.53
N VAL A 54 -1.02 3.12 0.75
CA VAL A 54 -2.27 2.62 1.34
C VAL A 54 -3.40 3.66 1.23
N LEU A 55 -3.10 4.93 1.53
CA LEU A 55 -4.07 6.02 1.43
C LEU A 55 -4.53 6.25 -0.01
N GLU A 56 -3.61 6.19 -0.98
CA GLU A 56 -3.94 6.33 -2.40
C GLU A 56 -4.85 5.21 -2.89
N VAL A 57 -4.59 3.97 -2.47
CA VAL A 57 -5.45 2.83 -2.80
C VAL A 57 -6.85 3.04 -2.21
N ILE A 58 -6.96 3.38 -0.92
CA ILE A 58 -8.25 3.62 -0.25
C ILE A 58 -9.03 4.74 -0.95
N PHE A 59 -8.37 5.86 -1.25
CA PHE A 59 -8.99 6.99 -1.91
C PHE A 59 -9.44 6.68 -3.35
N THR A 60 -8.67 5.86 -4.07
CA THR A 60 -9.05 5.39 -5.41
C THR A 60 -10.30 4.52 -5.35
N ILE A 61 -10.40 3.66 -4.32
CA ILE A 61 -11.58 2.82 -4.09
C ILE A 61 -12.80 3.67 -3.78
N ASP A 62 -12.67 4.62 -2.86
CA ASP A 62 -13.74 5.54 -2.44
C ASP A 62 -14.33 6.29 -3.65
N ARG A 63 -13.46 6.89 -4.46
CA ARG A 63 -13.88 7.55 -5.71
C ARG A 63 -14.53 6.62 -6.73
N ALA A 64 -14.06 5.38 -6.84
CA ALA A 64 -14.67 4.41 -7.75
C ALA A 64 -16.09 4.04 -7.28
N MET A 65 -16.28 3.89 -5.97
CA MET A 65 -17.58 3.62 -5.37
C MET A 65 -18.56 4.77 -5.56
N ASP A 66 -18.13 6.02 -5.37
CA ASP A 66 -18.95 7.21 -5.63
C ASP A 66 -19.43 7.28 -7.08
N ARG A 67 -18.54 6.99 -8.04
CA ARG A 67 -18.89 6.94 -9.47
C ARG A 67 -19.92 5.86 -9.75
N LEU A 68 -19.75 4.67 -9.18
CA LEU A 68 -20.69 3.57 -9.34
C LEU A 68 -22.06 3.89 -8.73
N ALA A 69 -22.10 4.56 -7.58
CA ALA A 69 -23.34 5.01 -6.96
C ALA A 69 -24.07 6.02 -7.85
N GLY A 70 -23.35 7.02 -8.38
CA GLY A 70 -23.91 8.02 -9.28
C GLY A 70 -24.44 7.45 -10.61
N LEU A 71 -23.85 6.36 -11.11
CA LEU A 71 -24.35 5.64 -12.28
C LEU A 71 -25.65 4.86 -12.01
N LYS A 72 -25.84 4.34 -10.79
CA LYS A 72 -27.07 3.59 -10.41
C LYS A 72 -28.27 4.48 -10.11
N SER A 73 -28.05 5.77 -9.84
CA SER A 73 -29.12 6.75 -9.57
C SER A 73 -29.73 7.36 -10.84
N ARG A 74 -29.34 6.89 -12.04
CA ARG A 74 -29.86 7.30 -13.34
C ARG A 74 -30.58 6.14 -14.00
#